data_AF-A0A4R5TT79-F1
#
_entry.id   AF-A0A4R5TT79-F1
#
_cell.length_a   1.000
_cell.length_b   1.000
_cell.length_c   1.000
_cell.angle_alpha   90.00
_cell.angle_beta   90.00
_cell.angle_gamma   90.00
#
_symmetry.space_group_name_H-M   'P 1'
#
loop_
_entity.id
_entity.type
_entity.pdbx_description
1 polymer ?
#
loop_
_entity_poly.entity_id
_entity_poly.type
_entity_poly.pdbx_seq_one_letter_code
_entity_poly.pdbx_strand_id
1 'polypeptide(L)'
;MASKPMRWMVGSGLALAAIALVLPWASGGRVPVGVAAVLLLSASMIAVLGLLYRRAEACDVAPAALGRRYTRELMLGMGTYVVVVLLSVWLLRRVDDVALRAVIALLPVPPVAYAVRAMVRYIRGADELQRRIELEALSIATAFVSLLYMAGGFLQSARVIDLSASAAMIWVLPLVCFCYGVCKAFVARRYQ
;
A
#
# COMPACT_ATOMS: atom_id res chain seq x y z
N MET A 1 -20.45 -10.88 -14.37
CA MET A 1 -19.24 -11.69 -14.67
C MET A 1 -18.04 -11.07 -13.96
N ALA A 2 -17.57 -11.65 -12.86
CA ALA A 2 -16.38 -11.16 -12.17
C ALA A 2 -15.19 -11.19 -13.14
N SER A 3 -14.57 -10.04 -13.39
CA SER A 3 -13.42 -9.93 -14.28
C SER A 3 -12.31 -10.88 -13.78
N LYS A 4 -11.67 -11.63 -14.68
CA LYS A 4 -10.53 -12.53 -14.36
C LYS A 4 -9.54 -12.00 -13.29
N PRO A 5 -9.15 -10.70 -13.24
CA PRO A 5 -8.30 -10.18 -12.15
C PRO A 5 -8.87 -10.29 -10.73
N MET A 6 -10.20 -10.31 -10.55
CA MET A 6 -10.89 -10.41 -9.25
C MET A 6 -10.57 -11.72 -8.51
N ARG A 7 -10.51 -12.85 -9.24
CA ARG A 7 -10.19 -14.16 -8.66
C ARG A 7 -8.74 -14.24 -8.19
N TRP A 8 -7.85 -13.51 -8.85
CA TRP A 8 -6.45 -13.40 -8.47
C TRP A 8 -6.27 -12.50 -7.24
N MET A 9 -7.05 -11.42 -7.08
CA MET A 9 -7.02 -10.56 -5.88
C MET A 9 -7.43 -11.30 -4.61
N VAL A 10 -8.57 -11.99 -4.64
CA VAL A 10 -9.05 -12.75 -3.48
C VAL A 10 -8.13 -13.95 -3.23
N GLY A 11 -7.67 -14.62 -4.29
CA GLY A 11 -6.73 -15.74 -4.17
C GLY A 11 -5.36 -15.36 -3.62
N SER A 12 -4.80 -14.22 -4.02
CA SER A 12 -3.50 -13.73 -3.51
C SER A 12 -3.60 -13.16 -2.10
N GLY A 13 -4.70 -12.46 -1.76
CA GLY A 13 -4.99 -12.07 -0.38
C GLY A 13 -5.18 -13.28 0.55
N LEU A 14 -5.89 -14.32 0.09
CA LEU A 14 -6.05 -15.57 0.82
C LEU A 14 -4.75 -16.37 0.89
N ALA A 15 -3.92 -16.37 -0.15
CA ALA A 15 -2.62 -17.04 -0.13
C ALA A 15 -1.64 -16.34 0.81
N LEU A 16 -1.60 -15.01 0.83
CA LEU A 16 -0.81 -14.24 1.80
C LEU A 16 -1.32 -14.43 3.22
N ALA A 17 -2.65 -14.47 3.42
CA ALA A 17 -3.25 -14.79 4.72
C ALA A 17 -2.94 -16.22 5.16
N ALA A 18 -2.96 -17.19 4.24
CA ALA A 18 -2.61 -18.58 4.51
C ALA A 18 -1.12 -18.76 4.82
N ILE A 19 -0.24 -18.09 4.08
CA ILE A 19 1.20 -18.06 4.36
C ILE A 19 1.46 -17.40 5.72
N ALA A 20 0.73 -16.33 6.06
CA ALA A 20 0.80 -15.66 7.37
C ALA A 20 0.27 -16.55 8.52
N LEU A 21 -0.70 -17.42 8.26
CA LEU A 21 -1.24 -18.36 9.25
C LEU A 21 -0.36 -19.60 9.43
N VAL A 22 0.33 -20.04 8.39
CA VAL A 22 1.15 -21.26 8.36
C VAL A 22 2.58 -21.00 8.84
N LEU A 23 3.15 -19.82 8.57
CA LEU A 23 4.51 -19.46 9.03
C LEU A 23 4.73 -19.60 10.56
N PRO A 24 3.77 -19.23 11.42
CA PRO A 24 3.86 -19.43 12.87
C PRO A 24 3.96 -20.89 13.31
N TRP A 25 3.24 -21.77 12.63
CA TRP A 25 3.24 -23.20 12.91
C TRP A 25 4.48 -23.89 12.34
N ALA A 26 4.92 -23.51 11.15
CA ALA A 26 6.13 -24.05 10.52
C ALA A 26 7.44 -23.58 11.20
N SER A 27 7.42 -22.45 11.91
CA SER A 27 8.59 -21.90 12.62
C SER A 27 8.61 -22.20 14.13
N GLY A 28 7.70 -23.05 14.62
CA GLY A 28 7.65 -23.45 16.03
C GLY A 28 7.36 -22.30 17.00
N GLY A 29 6.52 -21.32 16.61
CA GLY A 29 6.09 -20.22 17.48
C GLY A 29 7.10 -19.06 17.63
N ARG A 30 8.17 -19.01 16.83
CA ARG A 30 9.21 -17.96 16.92
C ARG A 30 8.96 -16.69 16.11
N VAL A 31 7.80 -16.54 15.49
CA VAL A 31 7.44 -15.28 14.80
C VAL A 31 7.04 -14.26 15.86
N PRO A 32 7.81 -13.16 16.04
CA PRO A 32 7.45 -12.14 17.00
C PRO A 32 6.15 -11.48 16.55
N VAL A 33 5.30 -11.18 17.53
CA VAL A 33 3.94 -10.64 17.37
C VAL A 33 3.89 -9.43 16.42
N GLY A 34 4.94 -8.61 16.37
CA GLY A 34 5.06 -7.50 15.43
C GLY A 34 5.04 -7.89 13.95
N VAL A 35 5.58 -9.05 13.57
CA VAL A 35 5.56 -9.52 12.17
C VAL A 35 4.15 -9.96 11.78
N ALA A 36 3.43 -10.64 12.69
CA ALA A 36 2.04 -11.01 12.48
C ALA A 36 1.11 -9.78 12.41
N ALA A 37 1.34 -8.78 13.26
CA ALA A 37 0.58 -7.52 13.23
C ALA A 37 0.81 -6.74 11.92
N VAL A 38 2.05 -6.65 11.44
CA VAL A 38 2.38 -6.02 10.14
C VAL A 38 1.71 -6.77 8.99
N LEU A 39 1.72 -8.11 9.01
CA LEU A 39 1.05 -8.95 8.02
C LEU A 39 -0.47 -8.75 8.01
N LEU A 40 -1.10 -8.68 9.18
CA LEU A 40 -2.54 -8.48 9.31
C LEU A 40 -2.96 -7.06 8.92
N LEU A 41 -2.16 -6.04 9.25
CA LEU A 41 -2.40 -4.65 8.87
C LEU A 41 -2.19 -4.41 7.37
N SER A 42 -1.20 -5.05 6.76
CA SER A 42 -1.00 -4.97 5.31
C SER A 42 -2.06 -5.78 4.56
N ALA A 43 -2.47 -6.95 5.06
CA ALA A 43 -3.60 -7.70 4.50
C ALA A 43 -4.93 -6.96 4.62
N SER A 44 -5.19 -6.30 5.76
CA SER A 44 -6.39 -5.49 5.95
C SER A 44 -6.36 -4.23 5.10
N MET A 45 -5.22 -3.56 4.96
CA MET A 45 -5.04 -2.43 4.03
C MET A 45 -5.31 -2.86 2.58
N ILE A 46 -4.77 -3.99 2.13
CA ILE A 46 -5.00 -4.51 0.77
C ILE A 46 -6.46 -4.90 0.55
N ALA A 47 -7.09 -5.53 1.56
CA ALA A 47 -8.50 -5.90 1.50
C ALA A 47 -9.41 -4.66 1.47
N VAL A 48 -9.14 -3.68 2.32
CA VAL A 48 -9.87 -2.40 2.39
C VAL A 48 -9.66 -1.59 1.12
N LEU A 49 -8.42 -1.48 0.64
CA LEU A 49 -8.11 -0.80 -0.61
C LEU A 49 -8.81 -1.49 -1.78
N GLY A 50 -8.80 -2.82 -1.86
CA GLY A 50 -9.56 -3.57 -2.87
C GLY A 50 -11.08 -3.38 -2.77
N LEU A 51 -11.62 -3.25 -1.56
CA LEU A 51 -13.02 -2.92 -1.30
C LEU A 51 -13.39 -1.49 -1.76
N LEU A 52 -12.54 -0.52 -1.46
CA LEU A 52 -12.69 0.86 -1.91
C LEU A 52 -12.52 0.95 -3.44
N TYR A 53 -11.61 0.17 -3.99
CA TYR A 53 -11.40 0.06 -5.43
C TYR A 53 -12.62 -0.52 -6.15
N ARG A 54 -13.32 -1.52 -5.58
CA ARG A 54 -14.62 -1.99 -6.12
C ARG A 54 -15.67 -0.90 -6.14
N ARG A 55 -15.70 -0.03 -5.13
CA ARG A 55 -16.66 1.10 -5.07
C ARG A 55 -16.30 2.18 -6.10
N ALA A 56 -15.00 2.40 -6.33
CA ALA A 56 -14.51 3.32 -7.36
C ALA A 56 -14.74 2.78 -8.78
N GLU A 57 -14.46 1.50 -9.05
CA GLU A 57 -14.77 0.86 -10.36
C GLU A 57 -16.28 0.86 -10.65
N ALA A 58 -17.14 0.81 -9.63
CA ALA A 58 -18.58 0.95 -9.80
C ALA A 58 -19.02 2.39 -10.20
N CYS A 59 -18.15 3.38 -10.01
CA CYS A 59 -18.38 4.78 -10.37
C CYS A 59 -17.59 5.23 -11.62
N ASP A 60 -16.63 4.43 -12.10
CA ASP A 60 -15.76 4.79 -13.22
C ASP A 60 -16.43 4.53 -14.58
N VAL A 61 -16.58 5.57 -15.39
CA VAL A 61 -16.95 5.52 -16.82
C VAL A 61 -15.70 5.36 -17.72
N ALA A 62 -14.51 5.31 -17.11
CA ALA A 62 -13.23 5.24 -17.81
C ALA A 62 -13.12 3.97 -18.71
N PRO A 63 -12.34 4.02 -19.82
CA PRO A 63 -12.18 2.87 -20.71
C PRO A 63 -11.70 1.64 -19.93
N ALA A 64 -12.54 0.62 -19.83
CA ALA A 64 -12.34 -0.52 -18.94
C ALA A 64 -11.00 -1.27 -19.17
N ALA A 65 -10.37 -1.11 -20.34
CA ALA A 65 -9.05 -1.66 -20.63
C ALA A 65 -7.90 -0.96 -19.87
N LEU A 66 -7.95 0.36 -19.72
CA LEU A 66 -6.92 1.14 -19.02
C LEU A 66 -6.98 0.89 -17.51
N GLY A 67 -8.19 0.90 -16.94
CA GLY A 67 -8.43 0.57 -15.54
C GLY A 67 -7.95 -0.84 -15.20
N ARG A 68 -8.31 -1.86 -15.99
CA ARG A 68 -7.85 -3.25 -15.77
C ARG A 68 -6.33 -3.39 -15.78
N ARG A 69 -5.64 -2.68 -16.67
CA ARG A 69 -4.18 -2.72 -16.75
C ARG A 69 -3.54 -2.05 -15.54
N TYR A 70 -4.04 -0.88 -15.15
CA TYR A 70 -3.57 -0.18 -13.95
C TYR A 70 -3.80 -1.01 -12.69
N THR A 71 -4.99 -1.57 -12.49
CA THR A 71 -5.29 -2.47 -11.37
C THR A 71 -4.33 -3.66 -11.35
N ARG A 72 -4.02 -4.27 -12.51
CA ARG A 72 -3.06 -5.38 -12.58
C ARG A 72 -1.65 -4.95 -12.21
N GLU A 73 -1.16 -3.85 -12.76
CA GLU A 73 0.18 -3.34 -12.47
C GLU A 73 0.32 -2.90 -11.00
N LEU A 74 -0.70 -2.27 -10.43
CA LEU A 74 -0.77 -1.90 -9.02
C LEU A 74 -0.75 -3.15 -8.11
N MET A 75 -1.55 -4.17 -8.45
CA MET A 75 -1.60 -5.42 -7.69
C MET A 75 -0.27 -6.18 -7.74
N LEU A 76 0.39 -6.21 -8.90
CA LEU A 76 1.72 -6.80 -9.03
C LEU A 76 2.76 -6.03 -8.21
N GLY A 77 2.75 -4.70 -8.25
CA GLY A 77 3.65 -3.87 -7.46
C GLY A 77 3.45 -4.06 -5.95
N MET A 78 2.20 -3.99 -5.48
CA MET A 78 1.87 -4.13 -4.06
C MET A 78 2.06 -5.56 -3.53
N GLY A 79 1.72 -6.58 -4.34
CA GLY A 79 2.00 -7.98 -4.00
C GLY A 79 3.50 -8.25 -3.89
N THR A 80 4.28 -7.72 -4.83
CA THR A 80 5.75 -7.82 -4.78
C THR A 80 6.32 -7.09 -3.58
N TYR A 81 5.81 -5.89 -3.27
CA TYR A 81 6.21 -5.11 -2.10
C TYR A 81 6.04 -5.92 -0.80
N VAL A 82 4.86 -6.52 -0.59
CA VAL A 82 4.58 -7.33 0.62
C VAL A 82 5.56 -8.49 0.72
N VAL A 83 5.73 -9.27 -0.35
CA VAL A 83 6.66 -10.40 -0.37
C VAL A 83 8.09 -9.95 -0.05
N VAL A 84 8.53 -8.86 -0.65
CA VAL A 84 9.88 -8.30 -0.46
C VAL A 84 10.09 -7.80 0.97
N VAL A 85 9.09 -7.14 1.58
CA VAL A 85 9.17 -6.69 2.99
C VAL A 85 9.27 -7.88 3.94
N LEU A 86 8.53 -8.96 3.69
CA LEU A 86 8.61 -10.16 4.52
C LEU A 86 9.97 -10.84 4.40
N LEU A 87 10.48 -10.97 3.17
CA LEU A 87 11.81 -11.49 2.91
C LEU A 87 12.88 -10.61 3.54
N SER A 88 12.75 -9.28 3.46
CA SER A 88 13.74 -8.36 4.03
C SER A 88 13.81 -8.49 5.54
N VAL A 89 12.67 -8.44 6.24
CA VAL A 89 12.61 -8.60 7.71
C VAL A 89 13.15 -9.95 8.15
N TRP A 90 12.92 -11.00 7.39
CA TRP A 90 13.44 -12.34 7.66
C TRP A 90 14.96 -12.44 7.46
N LEU A 91 15.49 -11.82 6.40
CA LEU A 91 16.90 -11.88 6.04
C LEU A 91 17.76 -10.94 6.92
N LEU A 92 17.24 -9.78 7.30
CA LEU A 92 17.87 -8.82 8.23
C LEU A 92 18.18 -9.41 9.61
N ARG A 93 17.56 -10.54 9.98
CA ARG A 93 17.86 -11.27 11.24
C ARG A 93 19.00 -12.27 11.14
N ARG A 94 19.47 -12.57 9.92
CA ARG A 94 20.51 -13.58 9.64
C ARG A 94 21.80 -12.98 9.10
N VAL A 95 21.82 -11.67 8.91
CA VAL A 95 22.91 -10.96 8.24
C VAL A 95 23.43 -9.91 9.21
N ASP A 96 24.70 -10.06 9.59
CA ASP A 96 25.39 -9.10 10.45
C ASP A 96 26.14 -8.04 9.65
N ASP A 97 26.48 -8.33 8.39
CA ASP A 97 27.18 -7.39 7.50
C ASP A 97 26.33 -6.15 7.20
N VAL A 98 26.90 -4.97 7.46
CA VAL A 98 26.22 -3.67 7.35
C VAL A 98 25.85 -3.34 5.90
N ALA A 99 26.73 -3.64 4.95
CA ALA A 99 26.49 -3.33 3.53
C ALA A 99 25.34 -4.19 2.99
N LEU A 100 25.34 -5.49 3.32
CA LEU A 100 24.28 -6.40 2.90
C LEU A 100 22.92 -6.03 3.55
N ARG A 101 22.92 -5.63 4.83
CA ARG A 101 21.71 -5.13 5.51
C ARG A 101 21.12 -3.88 4.84
N ALA A 102 21.97 -2.96 4.39
CA ALA A 102 21.51 -1.75 3.68
C ALA A 102 20.80 -2.11 2.36
N VAL A 103 21.38 -3.03 1.57
CA VAL A 103 20.76 -3.54 0.33
C VAL A 103 19.40 -4.19 0.61
N ILE A 104 19.32 -5.01 1.65
CA ILE A 104 18.09 -5.71 2.05
C ILE A 104 17.02 -4.72 2.55
N ALA A 105 17.41 -3.67 3.26
CA ALA A 105 16.48 -2.64 3.74
C ALA A 105 15.88 -1.80 2.61
N LEU A 106 16.60 -1.61 1.51
CA LEU A 106 16.17 -0.83 0.34
C LEU A 106 15.40 -1.65 -0.70
N LEU A 107 15.42 -2.97 -0.60
CA LEU A 107 14.74 -3.90 -1.51
C LEU A 107 13.24 -3.62 -1.73
N PRO A 108 12.46 -3.10 -0.74
CA PRO A 108 11.07 -2.72 -0.95
C PRO A 108 10.84 -1.47 -1.82
N VAL A 109 11.89 -0.69 -2.11
CA VAL A 109 11.78 0.58 -2.87
C VAL A 109 11.45 0.34 -4.35
N PRO A 110 12.13 -0.56 -5.10
CA PRO A 110 11.78 -0.82 -6.50
C PRO A 110 10.33 -1.26 -6.76
N PRO A 111 9.70 -2.16 -5.95
CA PRO A 111 8.29 -2.49 -6.09
C PRO A 111 7.36 -1.28 -5.95
N VAL A 112 7.64 -0.39 -5.00
CA VAL A 112 6.89 0.86 -4.81
C VAL A 112 7.07 1.78 -6.01
N ALA A 113 8.30 1.95 -6.49
CA ALA A 113 8.59 2.77 -7.67
C ALA A 113 7.86 2.25 -8.92
N TYR A 114 7.74 0.93 -9.08
CA TYR A 114 6.94 0.31 -10.14
C TYR A 114 5.44 0.66 -10.02
N ALA A 115 4.88 0.60 -8.81
CA ALA A 115 3.48 0.98 -8.57
C ALA A 115 3.23 2.47 -8.86
N VAL A 116 4.14 3.35 -8.45
CA VAL A 116 4.07 4.79 -8.74
C VAL A 116 4.14 5.04 -10.25
N ARG A 117 5.03 4.35 -10.97
CA ARG A 117 5.11 4.43 -12.43
C ARG A 117 3.81 4.01 -13.11
N ALA A 118 3.16 2.95 -12.63
CA ALA A 118 1.86 2.50 -13.14
C ALA A 118 0.76 3.56 -12.90
N MET A 119 0.75 4.19 -11.72
CA MET A 119 -0.15 5.28 -11.38
C MET A 119 0.04 6.50 -12.30
N VAL A 120 1.28 6.95 -12.49
CA VAL A 120 1.58 8.08 -13.40
C VAL A 120 1.14 7.77 -14.83
N ARG A 121 1.35 6.54 -15.30
CA ARG A 121 0.91 6.11 -16.63
C ARG A 121 -0.62 6.10 -16.75
N TYR A 122 -1.33 5.69 -15.69
CA TYR A 122 -2.79 5.72 -15.65
C TYR A 122 -3.32 7.16 -15.72
N ILE A 123 -2.83 8.06 -14.86
CA ILE A 123 -3.25 9.47 -14.83
C ILE A 123 -3.01 10.17 -16.19
N ARG A 124 -1.89 9.86 -16.86
CA ARG A 124 -1.59 10.43 -18.20
C ARG A 124 -2.48 9.90 -19.31
N GLY A 125 -3.04 8.71 -19.16
CA GLY A 125 -3.94 8.09 -20.13
C GLY A 125 -5.42 8.26 -19.81
N ALA A 126 -5.75 8.85 -18.66
CA ALA A 126 -7.10 9.13 -18.24
C ALA A 126 -7.68 10.33 -19.00
N ASP A 127 -9.01 10.38 -19.11
CA ASP A 127 -9.69 11.58 -19.59
C ASP A 127 -9.54 12.75 -18.59
N GLU A 128 -9.97 13.95 -19.00
CA GLU A 128 -9.77 15.16 -18.21
C GLU A 128 -10.48 15.11 -16.85
N LEU A 129 -11.71 14.56 -16.81
CA LEU A 129 -12.49 14.46 -15.58
C LEU A 129 -11.81 13.51 -14.59
N GLN A 130 -11.44 12.32 -15.04
CA GLN A 130 -10.79 11.31 -14.21
C GLN A 130 -9.42 11.79 -13.76
N ARG A 131 -8.64 12.41 -14.65
CA ARG A 131 -7.35 13.02 -14.30
C ARG A 131 -7.51 14.08 -13.21
N ARG A 132 -8.59 14.88 -13.27
CA ARG A 132 -8.90 15.87 -12.24
C ARG A 132 -9.24 15.22 -10.90
N ILE A 133 -10.10 14.20 -10.90
CA ILE A 133 -10.46 13.43 -9.68
C ILE A 133 -9.21 12.82 -9.03
N GLU A 134 -8.35 12.20 -9.84
CA GLU A 134 -7.11 11.57 -9.39
C GLU A 134 -6.14 12.56 -8.73
N LEU A 135 -5.89 13.70 -9.40
CA LEU A 135 -4.98 14.72 -8.89
C LEU A 135 -5.57 15.47 -7.67
N GLU A 136 -6.87 15.75 -7.66
CA GLU A 136 -7.57 16.35 -6.52
C GLU A 136 -7.50 15.43 -5.30
N ALA A 137 -7.82 14.14 -5.45
CA ALA A 137 -7.71 13.17 -4.38
C ALA A 137 -6.27 13.01 -3.86
N LEU A 138 -5.29 12.93 -4.76
CA LEU A 138 -3.88 12.78 -4.40
C LEU A 138 -3.33 14.01 -3.67
N SER A 139 -3.71 15.21 -4.12
CA SER A 139 -3.27 16.46 -3.48
C SER A 139 -3.86 16.61 -2.07
N ILE A 140 -5.15 16.33 -1.88
CA ILE A 140 -5.76 16.35 -0.54
C ILE A 140 -5.09 15.32 0.38
N ALA A 141 -4.89 14.09 -0.10
CA ALA A 141 -4.28 13.03 0.70
C ALA A 141 -2.84 13.34 1.11
N THR A 142 -2.01 13.82 0.18
CA THR A 142 -0.61 14.16 0.45
C THR A 142 -0.51 15.36 1.38
N ALA A 143 -1.34 16.39 1.21
CA ALA A 143 -1.40 17.54 2.12
C ALA A 143 -1.80 17.10 3.53
N PHE A 144 -2.88 16.31 3.66
CA PHE A 144 -3.36 15.82 4.94
C PHE A 144 -2.31 14.99 5.69
N VAL A 145 -1.67 14.04 5.01
CA VAL A 145 -0.63 13.22 5.63
C VAL A 145 0.61 14.03 6.00
N SER A 146 0.99 15.01 5.16
CA SER A 146 2.11 15.91 5.49
C SER A 146 1.82 16.74 6.75
N LEU A 147 0.58 17.25 6.90
CA LEU A 147 0.14 17.96 8.10
C LEU A 147 0.16 17.06 9.33
N LEU A 148 -0.32 15.82 9.22
CA LEU A 148 -0.27 14.84 10.31
C LEU A 148 1.18 14.51 10.71
N TYR A 149 2.06 14.31 9.73
CA TYR A 149 3.47 14.02 9.98
C TYR A 149 4.16 15.19 10.69
N MET A 150 3.90 16.42 10.24
CA MET A 150 4.40 17.64 10.87
C MET A 150 3.86 17.82 12.30
N ALA A 151 2.56 17.61 12.51
CA ALA A 151 1.94 17.67 13.84
C ALA A 151 2.55 16.61 14.78
N GLY A 152 2.76 15.38 14.29
CA GLY A 152 3.45 14.32 15.02
C GLY A 152 4.88 14.75 15.41
N GLY A 153 5.63 15.36 14.49
CA GLY A 153 6.96 15.90 14.76
C GLY A 153 6.97 16.97 15.85
N PHE A 154 6.00 17.88 15.87
CA PHE A 154 5.87 18.87 16.95
C PHE A 154 5.54 18.22 18.30
N LEU A 155 4.63 17.24 18.33
CA LEU A 155 4.29 16.51 19.55
C LEU A 155 5.48 15.70 20.09
N GLN A 156 6.32 15.13 19.21
CA GLN A 156 7.56 14.47 19.62
C GLN A 156 8.58 15.45 20.17
N SER A 157 8.74 16.62 19.53
CA SER A 157 9.62 17.69 20.01
C SER A 157 9.22 18.18 21.41
N ALA A 158 7.92 18.30 21.65
CA ALA A 158 7.34 18.65 22.95
C ALA A 158 7.36 17.48 23.97
N ARG A 159 7.90 16.30 23.61
CA ARG A 159 7.90 15.07 24.42
C ARG A 159 6.51 14.61 24.89
N VAL A 160 5.47 14.93 24.12
CA VAL A 160 4.07 14.52 24.40
C VAL A 160 3.84 13.08 23.94
N ILE A 161 4.46 12.68 22.84
CA ILE A 161 4.35 11.32 22.28
C ILE A 161 5.74 10.75 22.02
N ASP A 162 5.89 9.45 22.23
CA ASP A 162 7.11 8.70 21.91
C ASP A 162 6.81 7.68 20.80
N LEU A 163 7.17 8.05 19.57
CA LEU A 163 7.01 7.21 18.38
C LEU A 163 8.39 6.96 17.77
N SER A 164 8.70 5.72 17.41
CA SER A 164 9.95 5.46 16.70
C SER A 164 9.92 6.18 15.34
N ALA A 165 10.92 7.04 15.08
CA ALA A 165 11.02 7.78 13.81
C ALA A 165 11.03 6.85 12.59
N SER A 166 11.64 5.66 12.72
CA SER A 166 11.64 4.62 11.69
C SER A 166 10.23 4.12 11.35
N ALA A 167 9.38 3.87 12.35
CA ALA A 167 7.98 3.52 12.09
C ALA A 167 7.24 4.66 11.40
N ALA A 168 7.41 5.91 11.85
CA ALA A 168 6.78 7.06 11.21
C ALA A 168 7.14 7.14 9.72
N MET A 169 8.43 7.02 9.38
CA MET A 169 8.93 7.05 8.00
C MET A 169 8.36 5.92 7.12
N ILE A 170 8.28 4.70 7.66
CA ILE A 170 7.75 3.53 6.93
C ILE A 170 6.24 3.69 6.67
N TRP A 171 5.50 4.27 7.62
CA TRP A 171 4.04 4.36 7.56
C TRP A 171 3.50 5.56 6.77
N VAL A 172 4.32 6.55 6.39
CA VAL A 172 3.89 7.71 5.60
C VAL A 172 3.24 7.27 4.29
N LEU A 173 3.93 6.44 3.49
CA LEU A 173 3.44 6.02 2.18
C LEU A 173 2.13 5.20 2.29
N PRO A 174 2.04 4.17 3.15
CA PRO A 174 0.77 3.48 3.42
C PRO A 174 -0.37 4.43 3.79
N LEU A 175 -0.11 5.42 4.65
CA LEU A 175 -1.11 6.40 5.07
C LEU A 175 -1.57 7.29 3.90
N VAL A 176 -0.64 7.74 3.04
CA VAL A 176 -0.98 8.49 1.82
C VAL A 176 -1.88 7.65 0.92
N CYS A 177 -1.54 6.38 0.66
CA CYS A 177 -2.36 5.50 -0.17
C CYS A 177 -3.77 5.31 0.40
N PHE A 178 -3.89 5.14 1.72
CA PHE A 178 -5.18 5.02 2.39
C PHE A 178 -6.01 6.30 2.26
N CYS A 179 -5.43 7.45 2.62
CA CYS A 179 -6.08 8.75 2.50
C CYS A 179 -6.49 9.05 1.06
N TYR A 180 -5.63 8.75 0.08
CA TYR A 180 -5.93 8.90 -1.34
C TYR A 180 -7.16 8.06 -1.75
N GLY A 181 -7.24 6.79 -1.33
CA GLY A 181 -8.41 5.95 -1.62
C GLY A 181 -9.71 6.52 -1.06
N VAL A 182 -9.66 7.07 0.16
CA VAL A 182 -10.81 7.74 0.81
C VAL A 182 -11.17 9.04 0.08
N CYS A 183 -10.19 9.91 -0.19
CA CYS A 183 -10.38 11.16 -0.91
C CYS A 183 -10.94 10.93 -2.30
N LYS A 184 -10.43 9.93 -3.04
CA LYS A 184 -10.92 9.58 -4.38
C LYS A 184 -12.40 9.19 -4.32
N ALA A 185 -12.80 8.35 -3.36
CA ALA A 185 -14.20 7.96 -3.20
C ALA A 185 -15.12 9.15 -2.88
N PHE A 186 -14.64 10.14 -2.12
CA PHE A 186 -15.39 11.35 -1.81
C PHE A 186 -15.48 12.31 -3.00
N VAL A 187 -14.35 12.57 -3.66
CA VAL A 187 -14.24 13.47 -4.81
C VAL A 187 -15.04 12.92 -5.99
N ALA A 188 -14.96 11.62 -6.27
CA ALA A 188 -15.72 10.99 -7.36
C ALA A 188 -17.24 11.17 -7.20
N ARG A 189 -17.76 11.13 -5.96
CA ARG A 189 -19.19 11.36 -5.68
C ARG A 189 -19.65 12.79 -5.97
N ARG A 190 -18.75 13.76 -6.01
CA ARG A 190 -19.09 15.17 -6.31
C ARG A 190 -19.34 15.41 -7.79
N TYR A 191 -18.80 14.55 -8.65
CA TYR A 191 -18.90 14.66 -10.11
C TYR A 191 -19.95 13.71 -10.72
N GLN A 192 -20.71 13.01 -9.86
CA GLN A 192 -21.90 12.24 -10.22
C GLN A 192 -23.14 13.12 -10.09
#